data_AF-A0AAN0ITT6-F1
#
_entry.id   AF-A0AAN0ITT6-F1
#
_cell.length_a   1.000
_cell.length_b   1.000
_cell.length_c   1.000
_cell.angle_alpha   90.00
_cell.angle_beta   90.00
_cell.angle_gamma   90.00
#
_symmetry.space_group_name_H-M   'P 1'
#
loop_
_entity.id
_entity.type
_entity.pdbx_description
1 polymer ?
#
loop_
_entity_poly.entity_id
_entity_poly.type
_entity_poly.pdbx_seq_one_letter_code
_entity_poly.pdbx_strand_id
1 'polypeptide(L)'
;MFDQKSTGSERKAFLVAILEDEQAEEEEQEVADDEALNDMIARNEEELELFQRMDLERAAREAMDPSLRHKPRLIQEDELPSWLLRDTEEVEQMAFEENEERLFGLGKRQRKEVDYSEALTEKQWVKALEDGTLEEVEETKKNRKKRKRKDIALLGEETKVKKEN
;
A
#
# COMPACT_ATOMS: atom_id res chain seq x y z
N MET A 1 -35.85 14.06 13.23
CA MET A 1 -35.33 12.70 13.48
C MET A 1 -36.48 11.87 14.02
N PHE A 2 -37.03 10.97 13.19
CA PHE A 2 -38.28 10.22 13.39
C PHE A 2 -38.86 10.18 14.82
N ASP A 3 -39.98 10.89 15.04
CA ASP A 3 -40.69 10.85 16.32
C ASP A 3 -41.49 9.54 16.46
N GLN A 4 -41.64 9.05 17.69
CA GLN A 4 -42.37 7.84 18.07
C GLN A 4 -43.89 7.96 17.81
N LYS A 5 -44.38 9.16 17.47
CA LYS A 5 -45.79 9.43 17.13
C LYS A 5 -46.07 9.64 15.65
N SER A 6 -45.04 9.67 14.78
CA SER A 6 -45.29 9.89 13.36
C SER A 6 -46.05 8.73 12.75
N THR A 7 -47.13 9.07 12.04
CA THR A 7 -47.97 8.10 11.34
C THR A 7 -47.18 7.42 10.22
N GLY A 8 -47.56 6.19 9.84
CA GLY A 8 -46.89 5.47 8.75
C GLY A 8 -46.88 6.22 7.42
N SER A 9 -47.79 7.17 7.23
CA SER A 9 -47.84 8.07 6.07
C SER A 9 -46.80 9.19 6.15
N GLU A 10 -46.67 9.86 7.30
CA GLU A 10 -45.63 10.89 7.52
C GLU A 10 -44.23 10.31 7.40
N ARG A 11 -44.05 9.07 7.87
CA ARG A 11 -42.79 8.35 7.72
C ARG A 11 -42.42 8.07 6.28
N LYS A 12 -43.39 7.69 5.46
CA LYS A 12 -43.17 7.51 4.03
C LYS A 12 -42.89 8.85 3.35
N ALA A 13 -43.64 9.90 3.67
CA ALA A 13 -43.42 11.22 3.09
C ALA A 13 -42.02 11.78 3.42
N PHE A 14 -41.58 11.61 4.67
CA PHE A 14 -40.25 12.05 5.10
C PHE A 14 -39.11 11.22 4.47
N LEU A 15 -39.31 9.90 4.32
CA LEU A 15 -38.33 9.05 3.62
C LEU A 15 -38.25 9.37 2.12
N VAL A 16 -39.39 9.70 1.49
CA VAL A 16 -39.41 10.16 0.09
C VAL A 16 -38.69 11.49 -0.04
N ALA A 17 -38.93 12.43 0.87
CA ALA A 17 -38.24 13.72 0.88
C ALA A 17 -36.72 13.58 1.04
N ILE A 18 -36.23 12.69 1.92
CA ILE A 18 -34.79 12.43 2.06
C ILE A 18 -34.22 11.81 0.78
N LEU A 19 -34.93 10.85 0.17
CA LEU A 19 -34.45 10.17 -1.03
C LEU A 19 -34.39 11.10 -2.25
N GLU A 20 -35.34 12.03 -2.36
CA GLU A 20 -35.34 13.08 -3.39
C GLU A 20 -34.18 14.08 -3.19
N ASP A 21 -33.83 14.39 -1.93
CA ASP A 21 -32.72 15.26 -1.57
C ASP A 21 -31.35 14.59 -1.83
N GLU A 22 -31.19 13.32 -1.44
CA GLU A 22 -29.99 12.52 -1.72
C GLU A 22 -29.73 12.36 -3.22
N GLN A 23 -30.78 12.19 -4.04
CA GLN A 23 -30.64 12.12 -5.49
C GLN A 23 -30.21 13.45 -6.14
N ALA A 24 -30.46 14.58 -5.48
CA ALA A 24 -30.04 15.90 -5.96
C ALA A 24 -28.59 16.25 -5.57
N GLU A 25 -28.08 15.70 -4.46
CA GLU A 25 -26.71 15.94 -3.99
C GLU A 25 -25.61 15.23 -4.81
N GLU A 26 -25.97 14.23 -5.64
CA GLU A 26 -24.98 13.47 -6.45
C GLU A 26 -24.47 14.24 -7.70
N GLU A 27 -25.13 15.32 -8.14
CA GLU A 27 -24.84 15.89 -9.47
C GLU A 27 -23.78 17.00 -9.54
N GLU A 28 -23.42 17.71 -8.45
CA GLU A 28 -22.50 18.86 -8.54
C GLU A 28 -21.55 19.00 -7.33
N GLN A 29 -20.52 18.16 -7.26
CA GLN A 29 -19.30 18.52 -6.51
C GLN A 29 -18.36 19.33 -7.41
N GLU A 30 -18.83 20.50 -7.83
CA GLU A 30 -17.92 21.52 -8.34
C GLU A 30 -16.97 21.93 -7.20
N VAL A 31 -15.69 22.06 -7.53
CA VAL A 31 -14.72 22.58 -6.56
C VAL A 31 -15.08 24.04 -6.33
N ALA A 32 -15.62 24.33 -5.15
CA ALA A 32 -15.99 25.69 -4.79
C ALA A 32 -14.78 26.63 -4.90
N ASP A 33 -14.98 27.78 -5.56
CA ASP A 33 -13.98 28.84 -5.62
C ASP A 33 -13.65 29.35 -4.21
N ASP A 34 -12.43 29.89 -4.02
CA ASP A 34 -11.96 30.42 -2.73
C ASP A 34 -12.94 31.46 -2.14
N GLU A 35 -13.59 32.27 -2.99
CA GLU A 35 -14.61 33.24 -2.57
C GLU A 35 -15.85 32.56 -1.99
N ALA A 36 -16.39 31.54 -2.67
CA ALA A 36 -17.56 30.79 -2.21
C ALA A 36 -17.27 29.99 -0.93
N LEU A 37 -16.04 29.46 -0.82
CA LEU A 37 -15.57 28.76 0.38
C LEU A 37 -15.47 29.74 1.57
N ASN A 38 -14.91 30.93 1.34
CA ASN A 38 -14.82 31.96 2.35
C ASN A 38 -16.20 32.43 2.84
N ASP A 39 -17.15 32.63 1.92
CA ASP A 39 -18.54 32.99 2.25
C ASP A 39 -19.24 31.91 3.09
N MET A 40 -18.97 30.63 2.82
CA MET A 40 -19.56 29.51 3.56
C MET A 40 -18.99 29.39 4.99
N ILE A 41 -17.69 29.64 5.17
CA ILE A 41 -17.01 29.43 6.45
C ILE A 41 -17.09 30.67 7.35
N ALA A 42 -17.10 31.87 6.78
CA ALA A 42 -17.12 33.11 7.53
C ALA A 42 -18.39 33.20 8.40
N ARG A 43 -18.20 33.50 9.68
CA ARG A 43 -19.32 33.67 10.62
C ARG A 43 -19.69 35.14 10.82
N ASN A 44 -18.79 36.04 10.42
CA ASN A 44 -18.94 37.49 10.50
C ASN A 44 -18.17 38.16 9.34
N GLU A 45 -18.49 39.43 9.09
CA GLU A 45 -17.87 40.23 8.00
C GLU A 45 -16.36 40.45 8.23
N GLU A 46 -15.92 40.56 9.49
CA GLU A 46 -14.50 40.80 9.82
C GLU A 46 -13.62 39.60 9.43
N GLU A 47 -14.13 38.38 9.60
CA GLU A 47 -13.52 37.13 9.15
C GLU A 47 -13.46 37.06 7.63
N LEU A 48 -14.53 37.46 6.95
CA LEU A 48 -14.57 37.50 5.49
C LEU A 48 -13.49 38.45 4.92
N GLU A 49 -13.40 39.67 5.46
CA GLU A 49 -12.35 40.63 5.09
C GLU A 49 -10.94 40.12 5.41
N LEU A 50 -10.78 39.35 6.48
CA LEU A 50 -9.50 38.73 6.83
C LEU A 50 -9.13 37.62 5.82
N PHE A 51 -10.07 36.77 5.44
CA PHE A 51 -9.87 35.69 4.47
C PHE A 51 -9.49 36.25 3.09
N GLN A 52 -10.23 37.24 2.60
CA GLN A 52 -9.90 37.94 1.35
C GLN A 52 -8.49 38.56 1.38
N ARG A 53 -8.10 39.16 2.51
CA ARG A 53 -6.74 39.71 2.67
C ARG A 53 -5.66 38.62 2.60
N MET A 54 -5.87 37.48 3.25
CA MET A 54 -4.93 36.36 3.20
C MET A 54 -4.82 35.77 1.79
N ASP A 55 -5.93 35.65 1.07
CA ASP A 55 -5.92 35.12 -0.30
C ASP A 55 -5.15 36.04 -1.25
N LEU A 56 -5.32 37.35 -1.11
CA LEU A 56 -4.55 38.37 -1.84
C LEU A 56 -3.05 38.32 -1.48
N GLU A 57 -2.71 38.23 -0.20
CA GLU A 57 -1.31 38.12 0.25
C GLU A 57 -0.64 36.86 -0.30
N ARG A 58 -1.35 35.73 -0.27
CA ARG A 58 -0.90 34.45 -0.81
C ARG A 58 -0.67 34.54 -2.32
N ALA A 59 -1.63 35.08 -3.07
CA ALA A 59 -1.49 35.27 -4.52
C ALA A 59 -0.31 36.20 -4.86
N ALA A 60 -0.12 37.28 -4.10
CA ALA A 60 1.00 38.19 -4.28
C ALA A 60 2.35 37.51 -3.99
N ARG A 61 2.43 36.69 -2.93
CA ARG A 61 3.64 35.94 -2.56
C ARG A 61 3.98 34.87 -3.59
N GLU A 62 3.00 34.11 -4.05
CA GLU A 62 3.16 33.09 -5.11
C GLU A 62 3.60 33.73 -6.43
N ALA A 63 3.07 34.91 -6.77
CA ALA A 63 3.53 35.67 -7.93
C ALA A 63 4.95 36.21 -7.75
N MET A 64 5.34 36.63 -6.55
CA MET A 64 6.67 37.17 -6.27
C MET A 64 7.75 36.10 -6.27
N ASP A 65 7.45 34.89 -5.78
CA ASP A 65 8.40 33.78 -5.71
C ASP A 65 8.63 33.15 -7.10
N PRO A 66 9.83 33.31 -7.70
CA PRO A 66 10.12 32.75 -9.02
C PRO A 66 10.05 31.21 -9.06
N SER A 67 10.18 30.55 -7.90
CA SER A 67 10.08 29.10 -7.76
C SER A 67 8.63 28.58 -7.87
N LEU A 68 7.65 29.42 -7.53
CA LEU A 68 6.24 29.03 -7.43
C LEU A 68 5.39 29.60 -8.56
N ARG A 69 5.86 30.66 -9.24
CA ARG A 69 5.15 31.38 -10.30
C ARG A 69 4.57 30.51 -11.42
N HIS A 70 5.13 29.32 -11.67
CA HIS A 70 4.73 28.44 -12.77
C HIS A 70 4.24 27.06 -12.32
N LYS A 71 4.07 26.84 -11.01
CA LYS A 71 3.65 25.54 -10.47
C LYS A 71 2.24 25.63 -9.90
N PRO A 72 1.31 24.79 -10.34
CA PRO A 72 0.00 24.69 -9.69
C PRO A 72 0.16 24.16 -8.26
N ARG A 73 -0.83 24.41 -7.40
CA ARG A 73 -0.80 23.98 -5.99
C ARG A 73 -0.87 22.47 -5.82
N LEU A 74 -1.59 21.80 -6.72
CA LEU A 74 -1.71 20.34 -6.74
C LEU A 74 -0.59 19.75 -7.59
N ILE A 75 -0.03 18.64 -7.09
CA ILE A 75 0.97 17.86 -7.82
C ILE A 75 0.44 17.50 -9.21
N GLN A 76 1.30 17.63 -10.21
CA GLN A 76 0.99 17.31 -11.60
C GLN A 76 1.65 15.99 -12.00
N GLU A 77 1.19 15.41 -13.11
CA GLU A 77 1.72 14.14 -13.60
C GLU A 77 3.21 14.21 -13.95
N ASP A 78 3.70 15.36 -14.39
CA ASP A 78 5.12 15.59 -14.70
C ASP A 78 6.01 15.65 -13.45
N GLU A 79 5.43 15.85 -12.26
CA GLU A 79 6.14 15.78 -10.99
C GLU A 79 6.20 14.33 -10.43
N LEU A 80 5.49 13.39 -11.05
CA LEU A 80 5.50 11.99 -10.62
C LEU A 80 6.77 11.26 -11.10
N PRO A 81 7.29 10.33 -10.28
CA PRO A 81 8.39 9.48 -10.71
C PRO A 81 8.06 8.70 -11.99
N SER A 82 9.04 8.59 -12.89
CA SER A 82 8.87 7.94 -14.20
C SER A 82 8.46 6.46 -14.13
N TRP A 83 8.61 5.80 -12.99
CA TRP A 83 8.18 4.41 -12.80
C TRP A 83 6.69 4.29 -12.51
N LEU A 84 6.05 5.34 -11.99
CA LEU A 84 4.62 5.38 -11.68
C LEU A 84 3.79 5.74 -12.91
N LEU A 85 4.39 6.46 -13.86
CA LEU A 85 3.81 6.83 -15.16
C LEU A 85 3.96 5.71 -16.21
N ARG A 86 4.56 4.56 -15.86
CA ARG A 86 4.72 3.43 -16.77
C ARG A 86 3.37 2.81 -17.02
N ASP A 87 3.09 2.51 -18.29
CA ASP A 87 1.87 1.82 -18.68
C ASP A 87 1.82 0.44 -18.02
N THR A 88 0.64 0.03 -17.53
CA THR A 88 0.49 -1.25 -16.82
C THR A 88 0.88 -2.42 -17.71
N GLU A 89 0.67 -2.30 -19.03
CA GLU A 89 1.07 -3.29 -20.03
C GLU A 89 2.60 -3.43 -20.14
N GLU A 90 3.37 -2.33 -20.05
CA GLU A 90 4.84 -2.39 -20.06
C GLU A 90 5.37 -3.04 -18.77
N VAL A 91 4.73 -2.76 -17.64
CA VAL A 91 5.09 -3.37 -16.34
C VAL A 91 4.80 -4.86 -16.35
N GLU A 92 3.64 -5.28 -16.89
CA GLU A 92 3.29 -6.69 -17.05
C GLU A 92 4.21 -7.42 -18.02
N GLN A 93 4.60 -6.79 -19.13
CA GLN A 93 5.58 -7.34 -20.07
C GLN A 93 6.96 -7.49 -19.42
N MET A 94 7.46 -6.48 -18.69
CA MET A 94 8.71 -6.60 -17.95
C MET A 94 8.65 -7.70 -16.87
N ALA A 95 7.52 -7.86 -16.18
CA ALA A 95 7.32 -8.93 -15.22
C ALA A 95 7.28 -10.31 -15.89
N PHE A 96 6.71 -10.40 -17.10
CA PHE A 96 6.68 -11.63 -17.89
C PHE A 96 8.06 -11.99 -18.46
N GLU A 97 8.79 -11.00 -18.98
CA GLU A 97 10.17 -11.14 -19.46
C GLU A 97 11.13 -11.52 -18.34
N GLU A 98 11.00 -10.95 -17.12
CA GLU A 98 11.78 -11.39 -15.95
C GLU A 98 11.50 -12.87 -15.60
N ASN A 99 10.27 -13.32 -15.84
CA ASN A 99 9.86 -14.72 -15.62
C ASN A 99 10.40 -15.66 -16.72
N GLU A 100 10.43 -15.20 -17.98
CA GLU A 100 11.06 -15.93 -19.09
C GLU A 100 12.60 -15.95 -18.98
N GLU A 101 13.23 -14.86 -18.53
CA GLU A 101 14.69 -14.79 -18.33
C GLU A 101 15.12 -15.68 -17.15
N ARG A 102 14.23 -15.90 -16.16
CA ARG A 102 14.38 -16.98 -15.17
C ARG A 102 14.25 -18.38 -15.76
N LEU A 103 13.43 -18.57 -16.80
CA LEU A 103 13.30 -19.85 -17.51
C LEU A 103 14.52 -20.13 -18.42
N PHE A 104 15.10 -19.11 -19.06
CA PHE A 104 16.28 -19.23 -19.92
C PHE A 104 17.56 -18.89 -19.17
N GLY A 105 17.90 -19.73 -18.19
CA GLY A 105 19.02 -19.54 -17.26
C GLY A 105 20.36 -19.16 -17.91
N LEU A 106 20.77 -17.90 -17.76
CA LEU A 106 22.15 -17.48 -17.89
C LEU A 106 22.92 -17.76 -16.59
N GLY A 107 23.37 -19.02 -16.44
CA GLY A 107 24.41 -19.35 -15.48
C GLY A 107 24.29 -20.75 -14.91
N LYS A 108 25.36 -21.52 -15.01
CA LYS A 108 25.52 -22.89 -14.45
C LYS A 108 25.41 -22.98 -12.92
N ARG A 109 25.00 -21.91 -12.24
CA ARG A 109 24.78 -21.88 -10.80
C ARG A 109 23.29 -21.91 -10.52
N GLN A 110 22.75 -23.10 -10.25
CA GLN A 110 21.47 -23.22 -9.54
C GLN A 110 21.61 -22.53 -8.18
N ARG A 111 20.82 -21.48 -7.95
CA ARG A 111 20.66 -20.91 -6.61
C ARG A 111 19.91 -21.95 -5.78
N LYS A 112 20.50 -22.34 -4.65
CA LYS A 112 19.86 -23.25 -3.71
C LYS A 112 18.67 -22.53 -3.09
N GLU A 113 17.48 -23.13 -3.14
CA GLU A 113 16.32 -22.62 -2.43
C GLU A 113 16.67 -22.44 -0.94
N VAL A 114 16.50 -21.20 -0.47
CA VAL A 114 16.69 -20.86 0.93
C VAL A 114 15.36 -21.07 1.61
N ASP A 115 15.24 -22.24 2.24
CA ASP A 115 14.06 -22.62 3.00
C ASP A 115 14.11 -21.99 4.40
N TYR A 116 13.25 -20.99 4.62
CA TYR A 116 13.11 -20.25 5.88
C TYR A 116 12.13 -20.92 6.86
N SER A 117 11.52 -22.04 6.47
CA SER A 117 10.33 -22.55 7.16
C SER A 117 10.55 -23.04 8.59
N GLU A 118 11.72 -23.57 8.97
CA GLU A 118 11.79 -24.26 10.28
C GLU A 118 13.17 -24.26 10.95
N ALA A 119 13.49 -23.24 11.75
CA ALA A 119 14.53 -23.38 12.79
C ALA A 119 13.92 -23.84 14.12
N LEU A 120 12.81 -23.21 14.54
CA LEU A 120 12.21 -23.43 15.85
C LEU A 120 10.72 -23.08 15.79
N THR A 121 9.86 -23.93 16.37
CA THR A 121 8.47 -23.51 16.61
C THR A 121 8.46 -22.40 17.64
N GLU A 122 7.52 -21.46 17.56
CA GLU A 122 7.44 -20.29 18.45
C GLU A 122 7.49 -20.68 19.95
N LYS A 123 6.82 -21.78 20.32
CA LYS A 123 6.88 -22.35 21.69
C LYS A 123 8.27 -22.84 22.10
N GLN A 124 9.03 -23.40 21.16
CA GLN A 124 10.41 -23.83 21.41
C GLN A 124 11.37 -22.63 21.48
N TRP A 125 11.06 -21.54 20.76
CA TRP A 125 11.84 -20.30 20.76
C TRP A 125 11.67 -19.54 22.07
N VAL A 126 10.44 -19.36 22.55
CA VAL A 126 10.15 -18.73 23.84
C VAL A 126 10.83 -19.49 24.98
N LYS A 127 10.71 -20.82 25.01
CA LYS A 127 11.35 -21.64 26.05
C LYS A 127 12.89 -21.54 26.02
N ALA A 128 13.49 -21.57 24.84
CA ALA A 128 14.95 -21.47 24.70
C ALA A 128 15.48 -20.06 25.05
N LEU A 129 14.64 -19.02 24.90
CA LEU A 129 14.93 -17.67 25.34
C LEU A 129 14.82 -17.53 26.87
N GLU A 130 13.80 -18.12 27.49
CA GLU A 130 13.61 -18.16 28.95
C GLU A 130 14.72 -18.96 29.66
N ASP A 131 15.11 -20.09 29.09
CA ASP A 131 16.15 -20.98 29.64
C ASP A 131 17.59 -20.51 29.31
N GLY A 132 17.76 -19.42 28.53
CA GLY A 132 19.07 -18.89 28.13
C GLY A 132 19.90 -19.83 27.24
N THR A 133 19.29 -20.88 26.67
CA THR A 133 19.95 -21.97 25.91
C THR A 133 19.72 -21.86 24.40
N LEU A 134 19.29 -20.69 23.92
CA LEU A 134 18.94 -20.45 22.51
C LEU A 134 20.07 -20.83 21.53
N GLU A 135 21.32 -20.49 21.87
CA GLU A 135 22.48 -20.77 21.02
C GLU A 135 22.75 -22.28 20.87
N GLU A 136 22.63 -23.04 21.97
CA GLU A 136 22.81 -24.49 21.98
C GLU A 136 21.69 -25.22 21.20
N VAL A 137 20.44 -24.79 21.38
CA VAL A 137 19.27 -25.34 20.68
C VAL A 137 19.34 -25.08 19.17
N GLU A 138 19.81 -23.90 18.75
CA GLU A 138 20.04 -23.63 17.33
C GLU A 138 21.16 -24.50 16.74
N GLU A 139 22.28 -24.65 17.46
CA GLU A 139 23.43 -25.39 16.98
C GLU A 139 23.13 -26.89 16.82
N THR A 140 22.42 -27.49 17.79
CA THR A 140 21.99 -28.90 17.71
C THR A 140 21.09 -29.16 16.50
N LYS A 141 20.16 -28.25 16.18
CA LYS A 141 19.30 -28.39 15.00
C LYS A 141 20.02 -28.11 13.69
N LYS A 142 20.95 -27.15 13.65
CA LYS A 142 21.86 -26.92 12.50
C LYS A 142 22.68 -28.19 12.22
N ASN A 143 23.23 -28.82 13.26
CA ASN A 143 23.96 -30.08 13.12
C ASN A 143 23.06 -31.25 12.68
N ARG A 144 21.84 -31.34 13.19
CA ARG A 144 20.86 -32.36 12.74
C ARG A 144 20.48 -32.20 11.27
N LYS A 145 20.29 -30.96 10.80
CA LYS A 145 20.07 -30.66 9.37
C LYS A 145 21.30 -30.99 8.51
N LYS A 146 22.52 -30.70 8.98
CA LYS A 146 23.76 -31.07 8.28
C LYS A 146 23.92 -32.59 8.14
N ARG A 147 23.60 -33.36 9.20
CA ARG A 147 23.63 -34.85 9.16
C ARG A 147 22.60 -35.39 8.16
N LYS A 148 21.34 -34.96 8.24
CA LYS A 148 20.29 -35.34 7.27
C LYS A 148 20.69 -35.06 5.82
N ARG A 149 21.32 -33.92 5.54
CA ARG A 149 21.81 -33.57 4.20
C ARG A 149 22.94 -34.51 3.72
N LYS A 150 23.83 -34.95 4.61
CA LYS A 150 24.87 -35.95 4.30
C LYS A 150 24.24 -37.32 4.02
N ASP A 151 23.29 -37.74 4.85
CA ASP A 151 22.62 -39.04 4.70
C ASP A 151 21.83 -39.13 3.39
N ILE A 152 21.13 -38.06 3.00
CA ILE A 152 20.42 -37.96 1.71
C ILE A 152 21.40 -38.01 0.52
N ALA A 153 22.58 -37.38 0.64
CA ALA A 153 23.60 -37.40 -0.40
C ALA A 153 24.18 -38.82 -0.60
N LEU A 154 24.43 -39.55 0.49
CA LEU A 154 24.91 -40.94 0.46
C LEU A 154 23.90 -41.90 -0.20
N LEU A 155 22.60 -41.77 0.13
CA LEU A 155 21.52 -42.54 -0.52
C LEU A 155 21.40 -42.26 -2.03
N GLY A 156 21.69 -41.02 -2.44
CA GLY A 156 21.73 -40.62 -3.84
C GLY A 156 22.92 -41.19 -4.64
N GLU A 157 24.02 -41.52 -3.97
CA GLU A 157 25.19 -42.16 -4.61
C GLU A 157 25.02 -43.68 -4.73
N GLU A 158 24.51 -44.36 -3.69
CA GLU A 158 24.28 -45.82 -3.74
C GLU A 158 23.27 -46.25 -4.81
N THR A 159 22.28 -45.40 -5.10
CA THR A 159 21.27 -45.65 -6.13
C THR A 159 21.79 -45.43 -7.56
N LYS A 160 22.87 -44.66 -7.73
CA LYS A 160 23.56 -44.51 -9.01
C LYS A 160 24.47 -45.70 -9.30
N VAL A 161 25.22 -46.17 -8.31
CA VAL A 161 26.12 -47.33 -8.44
C VAL A 161 25.37 -48.63 -8.76
N LYS A 162 24.13 -48.81 -8.28
CA LYS A 162 23.30 -49.99 -8.61
C LYS A 162 22.67 -49.97 -10.01
N LYS A 163 22.69 -48.84 -10.73
CA LYS A 163 22.21 -48.74 -12.12
C LYS A 163 23.33 -48.94 -13.15
N GLU A 164 24.59 -48.96 -12.72
CA GLU A 164 25.76 -49.12 -13.58
C GLU A 164 26.38 -50.53 -13.57
N ASN A 165 25.78 -51.50 -12.89
CA ASN A 165 26.16 -52.93 -12.93
C ASN A 165 25.04 -53.80 -13.53
#